data_AF-A0A836SMQ5-F1
#
_entry.id   AF-A0A836SMQ5-F1
#
_cell.length_a   1.000
_cell.length_b   1.000
_cell.length_c   1.000
_cell.angle_alpha   90.00
_cell.angle_beta   90.00
_cell.angle_gamma   90.00
#
_symmetry.space_group_name_H-M   'P 1'
#
loop_
_entity.id
_entity.type
_entity.pdbx_description
1 polymer ?
#
loop_
_entity_poly.entity_id
_entity_poly.type
_entity_poly.pdbx_seq_one_letter_code
_entity_poly.pdbx_strand_id
1 'polypeptide(L)'
;MSEGIRKRPLLAEGMALTALFALLAASYFSLTWRTGDEARYYVLTKALAEGRGYVRIHDPFDRPETLTPPLFPFLGSVAQRLAPESDAARVRAAKLVTTVMYVLCVPAALIL
;
A
#
# COMPACT_ATOMS: atom_id res chain seq x y z
N MET A 1 -42.99 -20.48 -20.74
CA MET A 1 -42.82 -19.04 -20.45
C MET A 1 -41.38 -18.85 -20.00
N SER A 2 -40.49 -18.44 -20.91
CA SER A 2 -39.04 -18.36 -20.68
C SER A 2 -38.67 -16.91 -20.37
N GLU A 3 -38.35 -16.61 -19.11
CA GLU A 3 -37.81 -15.29 -18.74
C GLU A 3 -36.48 -15.06 -19.45
N GLY A 4 -36.45 -14.07 -20.35
CA GLY A 4 -35.23 -13.62 -20.99
C GLY A 4 -34.28 -13.05 -19.95
N ILE A 5 -33.14 -13.71 -19.75
CA ILE A 5 -32.02 -13.24 -18.94
C ILE A 5 -31.55 -11.90 -19.54
N ARG A 6 -32.00 -10.79 -18.96
CA ARG A 6 -31.52 -9.44 -19.30
C ARG A 6 -30.04 -9.38 -18.94
N LYS A 7 -29.16 -9.35 -19.96
CA LYS A 7 -27.72 -9.11 -19.78
C LYS A 7 -27.56 -7.72 -19.15
N ARG A 8 -27.23 -7.68 -17.85
CA ARG A 8 -26.92 -6.42 -17.16
C ARG A 8 -25.68 -5.78 -17.79
N PRO A 9 -25.59 -4.44 -17.84
CA PRO A 9 -24.46 -3.73 -18.44
C PRO A 9 -23.23 -3.80 -17.53
N LEU A 10 -22.56 -4.95 -17.51
CA LEU A 10 -21.32 -5.23 -16.75
C LEU A 10 -20.21 -4.19 -16.98
N LEU A 11 -20.20 -3.52 -18.13
CA LEU A 11 -19.24 -2.47 -18.47
C LEU A 11 -19.42 -1.20 -17.64
N ALA A 12 -20.66 -0.79 -17.37
CA ALA A 12 -20.93 0.42 -16.58
C ALA A 12 -20.54 0.23 -15.11
N GLU A 13 -20.83 -0.96 -14.57
CA GLU A 13 -20.46 -1.35 -13.21
C GLU A 13 -18.92 -1.43 -13.07
N GLY A 14 -18.23 -2.04 -14.04
CA GLY A 14 -16.77 -2.11 -14.06
C GLY A 14 -16.09 -0.74 -14.14
N MET A 15 -16.62 0.18 -14.97
CA MET A 15 -16.10 1.55 -15.05
C MET A 15 -16.32 2.34 -13.75
N ALA A 16 -17.50 2.20 -13.13
CA ALA A 16 -17.80 2.87 -11.87
C ALA A 16 -16.88 2.40 -10.73
N LEU A 17 -16.61 1.08 -10.65
CA LEU A 17 -15.65 0.51 -9.71
C LEU A 17 -14.23 1.03 -9.97
N THR A 18 -13.81 1.07 -11.23
CA THR A 18 -12.47 1.58 -11.62
C THR A 18 -12.31 3.07 -11.25
N ALA A 19 -13.34 3.88 -11.51
CA ALA A 19 -13.33 5.31 -11.19
C ALA A 19 -13.30 5.57 -9.67
N LEU A 20 -14.09 4.82 -8.88
CA LEU A 20 -14.05 4.87 -7.42
C LEU A 20 -12.67 4.48 -6.90
N PHE A 21 -12.07 3.43 -7.48
CA PHE A 21 -10.75 2.98 -7.10
C PHE A 21 -9.67 4.02 -7.38
N ALA A 22 -9.71 4.65 -8.56
CA ALA A 22 -8.80 5.73 -8.92
C ALA A 22 -8.96 6.94 -7.98
N LEU A 23 -10.19 7.29 -7.60
CA LEU A 23 -10.47 8.38 -6.67
C LEU A 23 -9.94 8.08 -5.26
N LEU A 24 -10.12 6.86 -4.76
CA LEU A 24 -9.59 6.40 -3.47
C LEU A 24 -8.06 6.33 -3.48
N ALA A 25 -7.45 5.87 -4.57
CA ALA A 25 -5.99 5.87 -4.72
C ALA A 25 -5.44 7.30 -4.74
N ALA A 26 -6.12 8.23 -5.40
CA ALA A 26 -5.74 9.64 -5.44
C ALA A 26 -5.87 10.32 -4.06
N SER A 27 -6.94 10.05 -3.30
CA SER A 27 -7.12 10.59 -1.94
C SER A 27 -6.13 10.00 -0.93
N TYR A 28 -5.74 8.73 -1.11
CA TYR A 28 -4.67 8.10 -0.34
C TYR A 28 -3.29 8.70 -0.69
N PHE A 29 -3.10 9.16 -1.93
CA PHE A 29 -1.87 9.83 -2.35
C PHE A 29 -1.67 11.22 -1.73
N SER A 30 -2.73 11.91 -1.28
CA SER A 30 -2.61 13.21 -0.61
C SER A 30 -2.34 13.14 0.90
N LEU A 31 -2.56 12.00 1.55
CA LEU A 31 -2.37 11.87 3.00
C LEU A 31 -0.90 11.63 3.36
N THR A 32 -0.38 12.45 4.25
CA THR A 32 1.02 12.44 4.67
C THR A 32 1.30 11.17 5.50
N TRP A 33 2.35 10.41 5.17
CA TRP A 33 2.91 9.31 6.00
C TRP A 33 3.52 9.85 7.32
N ARG A 34 2.78 10.69 8.04
CA ARG A 34 3.26 11.48 9.18
C ARG A 34 2.63 11.02 10.48
N THR A 35 1.59 10.19 10.45
CA THR A 35 0.85 9.77 11.65
C THR A 35 0.44 8.30 11.59
N GLY A 36 0.10 7.76 12.77
CA GLY A 36 -0.51 6.44 12.94
C GLY A 36 0.33 5.29 12.37
N ASP A 37 -0.38 4.27 11.86
CA ASP A 37 0.22 3.06 11.33
C ASP A 37 1.06 3.33 10.09
N GLU A 38 0.65 4.27 9.23
CA GLU A 38 1.44 4.66 8.06
C GLU A 38 2.84 5.09 8.48
N ALA A 39 2.97 6.07 9.38
CA ALA A 39 4.27 6.52 9.84
C ALA A 39 5.12 5.38 10.41
N ARG A 40 4.51 4.45 11.16
CA ARG A 40 5.20 3.26 11.67
C ARG A 40 5.74 2.38 10.54
N TYR A 41 4.90 2.06 9.56
CA TYR A 41 5.30 1.30 8.39
C TYR A 41 6.42 2.01 7.60
N TYR A 42 6.34 3.34 7.42
CA TYR A 42 7.38 4.10 6.73
C TYR A 42 8.72 3.99 7.44
N VAL A 43 8.72 4.19 8.76
CA VAL A 43 9.93 4.13 9.59
C VAL A 43 10.57 2.75 9.50
N LEU A 44 9.78 1.66 9.52
CA LEU A 44 10.29 0.31 9.36
C LEU A 44 10.84 0.03 7.96
N THR A 45 10.14 0.49 6.91
CA THR A 45 10.64 0.36 5.52
C THR A 45 11.97 1.09 5.35
N LYS A 46 12.10 2.28 5.95
CA LYS A 46 13.32 3.08 5.92
C LYS A 46 14.44 2.42 6.74
N ALA A 47 14.13 1.86 7.90
CA ALA A 47 15.11 1.15 8.74
C ALA A 47 15.74 -0.02 8.00
N LEU A 48 14.91 -0.82 7.33
CA LEU A 48 15.34 -1.92 6.48
C LEU A 48 16.12 -1.42 5.26
N ALA A 49 15.65 -0.35 4.61
CA ALA A 49 16.32 0.22 3.44
C ALA A 49 17.75 0.67 3.78
N GLU A 50 17.94 1.29 4.95
CA GLU A 50 19.21 1.76 5.51
C GLU A 50 20.07 0.64 6.13
N GLY A 51 19.57 -0.61 6.18
CA GLY A 51 20.33 -1.74 6.74
C GLY A 51 20.38 -1.79 8.27
N ARG A 52 19.52 -1.04 8.98
CA ARG A 52 19.43 -1.04 10.45
C ARG A 52 18.68 -2.25 11.03
N GLY A 53 18.05 -3.05 10.16
CA GLY A 53 17.21 -4.18 10.55
C GLY A 53 15.76 -3.78 10.81
N TYR A 54 15.00 -4.68 11.43
CA TYR A 54 13.57 -4.52 11.66
C TYR A 54 13.28 -3.77 12.96
N VAL A 55 13.76 -2.54 13.06
CA VAL A 55 13.72 -1.70 14.28
C VAL A 55 13.14 -0.32 13.97
N ARG A 56 12.67 0.39 15.00
CA ARG A 56 12.21 1.78 14.85
C ARG A 56 13.41 2.72 14.79
N ILE A 57 13.63 3.43 13.66
CA ILE A 57 14.81 4.30 13.44
C ILE A 57 15.07 5.33 14.55
N HIS A 58 14.02 5.81 15.23
CA HIS A 58 14.13 6.84 16.26
C HIS A 58 14.64 6.31 17.60
N ASP A 59 14.67 5.00 17.80
CA ASP A 59 15.18 4.38 19.02
C ASP A 59 16.18 3.25 18.66
N PRO A 60 17.50 3.52 18.71
CA PRO A 60 18.52 2.54 18.35
C PRO A 60 18.68 1.41 19.39
N PHE A 61 18.07 1.54 20.57
CA PHE A 61 18.08 0.49 21.61
C PHE A 61 16.83 -0.36 21.60
N ASP A 62 15.94 -0.08 20.66
CA ASP A 62 14.65 -0.72 20.60
C ASP A 62 14.78 -2.16 20.13
N ARG A 63 13.94 -3.01 20.69
CA ARG A 63 13.87 -4.41 20.27
C ARG A 63 13.36 -4.50 18.83
N PRO A 64 13.63 -5.59 18.11
CA PRO A 64 12.98 -5.84 16.84
C PRO A 64 11.47 -5.65 16.97
N GLU A 65 10.89 -4.94 16.01
CA GLU A 65 9.45 -4.71 15.95
C GLU A 65 8.72 -6.06 15.81
N THR A 66 7.62 -6.23 16.56
CA THR A 66 6.87 -7.51 16.59
C THR A 66 5.39 -7.35 16.27
N LEU A 67 4.83 -6.14 16.32
CA LEU A 67 3.40 -5.94 16.06
C LEU A 67 3.09 -5.86 14.56
N THR A 68 4.10 -5.56 13.76
CA THR A 68 3.95 -5.36 12.33
C THR A 68 4.43 -6.60 11.58
N PRO A 69 3.64 -7.17 10.64
CA PRO A 69 4.14 -8.25 9.79
C PRO A 69 5.31 -7.79 8.91
N PRO A 70 6.36 -8.62 8.72
CA PRO A 70 7.61 -8.17 8.09
C PRO A 70 7.52 -8.01 6.57
N LEU A 71 6.57 -8.70 5.91
CA LEU A 71 6.48 -8.72 4.45
C LEU A 71 6.25 -7.33 3.86
N PHE A 72 5.33 -6.56 4.44
CA PHE A 72 5.00 -5.25 3.92
C PHE A 72 6.17 -4.25 4.04
N PRO A 73 6.83 -4.09 5.21
CA PRO A 73 8.00 -3.23 5.29
C PRO A 73 9.18 -3.72 4.44
N PHE A 74 9.33 -5.03 4.26
CA PHE A 74 10.35 -5.58 3.38
C PHE A 74 10.15 -5.13 1.92
N LEU A 75 8.94 -5.29 1.37
CA LEU A 75 8.62 -4.83 0.02
C LEU A 75 8.80 -3.31 -0.13
N GLY A 76 8.36 -2.53 0.87
CA GLY A 76 8.58 -1.09 0.89
C GLY A 76 10.07 -0.70 0.94
N SER A 77 10.92 -1.48 1.62
CA SER A 77 12.37 -1.24 1.66
C SER A 77 13.03 -1.42 0.30
N VAL A 78 12.59 -2.42 -0.48
CA VAL A 78 13.05 -2.62 -1.87
C VAL A 78 12.64 -1.42 -2.73
N ALA A 79 11.38 -1.00 -2.62
CA ALA A 79 10.90 0.17 -3.37
C ALA A 79 11.65 1.46 -3.01
N GLN A 80 11.98 1.68 -1.73
CA GLN A 80 12.77 2.85 -1.32
C GLN A 80 14.21 2.83 -1.83
N ARG A 81 14.85 1.65 -1.90
CA ARG A 81 16.21 1.51 -2.46
C ARG A 81 16.26 1.77 -3.96
N LEU A 82 15.18 1.47 -4.68
CA LEU A 82 15.05 1.72 -6.11
C LEU A 82 14.58 3.14 -6.44
N ALA A 83 14.02 3.87 -5.46
CA ALA A 83 13.54 5.22 -5.64
C ALA A 83 14.70 6.24 -5.66
N PRO A 84 14.56 7.35 -6.40
CA PRO A 84 15.47 8.51 -6.29
C PRO A 84 15.64 8.95 -4.83
N GLU A 85 16.82 9.50 -4.49
CA GLU A 85 17.18 9.83 -3.10
C GLU A 85 16.27 10.87 -2.42
N SER A 86 15.50 11.64 -3.18
CA SER A 86 14.55 12.61 -2.61
C SER A 86 13.51 11.94 -1.72
N ASP A 87 13.22 12.54 -0.56
CA ASP A 87 12.20 12.05 0.37
C ASP A 87 10.83 11.91 -0.29
N ALA A 88 10.46 12.85 -1.17
CA ALA A 88 9.23 12.78 -1.93
C ALA A 88 9.14 11.52 -2.78
N ALA A 89 10.22 11.13 -3.46
CA ALA A 89 10.24 9.93 -4.28
C ALA A 89 10.15 8.65 -3.43
N ARG A 90 10.85 8.60 -2.30
CA ARG A 90 10.81 7.45 -1.36
C ARG A 90 9.42 7.27 -0.73
N VAL A 91 8.74 8.36 -0.38
CA VAL A 91 7.34 8.32 0.09
C VAL A 91 6.41 7.82 -1.01
N ARG A 92 6.56 8.30 -2.26
CA ARG A 92 5.75 7.82 -3.39
C ARG A 92 5.98 6.35 -3.68
N ALA A 93 7.21 5.87 -3.58
CA ALA A 93 7.55 4.46 -3.75
C ALA A 93 6.90 3.58 -2.67
N ALA A 94 6.92 4.02 -1.41
CA ALA A 94 6.21 3.32 -0.33
C ALA A 94 4.69 3.28 -0.58
N LYS A 95 4.08 4.39 -1.05
CA LYS A 95 2.66 4.42 -1.43
C LYS A 95 2.32 3.45 -2.54
N LEU A 96 3.17 3.37 -3.56
CA LEU A 96 2.97 2.47 -4.68
C LEU A 96 2.87 1.02 -4.21
N VAL A 97 3.72 0.60 -3.26
CA VAL A 97 3.65 -0.74 -2.67
C VAL A 97 2.31 -0.95 -1.96
N THR A 98 1.84 0.00 -1.15
CA THR A 98 0.52 -0.07 -0.52
C THR A 98 -0.60 -0.20 -1.54
N THR A 99 -0.60 0.64 -2.59
CA THR A 99 -1.62 0.62 -3.63
C THR A 99 -1.62 -0.71 -4.38
N VAL A 100 -0.46 -1.23 -4.75
CA VAL A 100 -0.34 -2.53 -5.44
C VAL A 100 -0.86 -3.67 -4.55
N MET A 101 -0.47 -3.70 -3.27
CA MET A 101 -0.97 -4.71 -2.34
C MET A 101 -2.49 -4.63 -2.19
N TYR A 102 -3.04 -3.42 -2.07
CA TYR A 102 -4.48 -3.23 -1.98
C TYR A 102 -5.21 -3.70 -3.23
N VAL A 103 -4.72 -3.33 -4.43
CA VAL A 103 -5.27 -3.78 -5.72
C VAL A 103 -5.24 -5.30 -5.85
N LEU A 104 -4.15 -5.96 -5.44
CA LEU A 104 -4.03 -7.41 -5.52
C LEU A 104 -4.93 -8.15 -4.52
N CYS A 105 -5.22 -7.55 -3.36
CA CYS A 105 -6.10 -8.13 -2.35
C CYS A 105 -7.60 -8.01 -2.70
N VAL A 106 -8.00 -6.98 -3.45
CA VAL A 106 -9.42 -6.70 -3.75
C VAL A 106 -10.10 -7.82 -4.57
N PRO A 107 -9.51 -8.39 -5.64
CA PRO A 107 -10.08 -9.52 -6.37
C PRO A 107 -10.20 -10.79 -5.51
N ALA A 108 -9.26 -11.02 -4.60
CA ALA A 108 -9.27 -12.20 -3.73
C ALA A 108 -10.46 -12.18 -2.74
N ALA A 109 -10.90 -10.99 -2.32
CA ALA A 109 -12.05 -10.82 -1.44
C ALA A 109 -13.42 -10.91 -2.15
N LEU A 110 -13.46 -10.85 -3.48
CA LEU A 110 -14.69 -10.96 -4.28
C LEU A 110 -14.96 -12.40 -4.77
N ILE A 111 -14.05 -13.34 -4.50
CA ILE A 111 -14.13 -14.75 -4.94
C ILE A 111 -14.37 -15.71 -3.75
N LEU A 112 -14.36 -15.20 -2.51
CA LEU A 112 -14.73 -15.92 -1.27
C LEU A 112 -16.09 -15.45 -0.76
#